data_AF-A0A7J7D8X5-F1
#
_entry.id   AF-A0A7J7D8X5-F1
#
_cell.length_a   1.000
_cell.length_b   1.000
_cell.length_c   1.000
_cell.angle_alpha   90.00
_cell.angle_beta   90.00
_cell.angle_gamma   90.00
#
_symmetry.space_group_name_H-M   'P 1'
#
loop_
_entity.id
_entity.type
_entity.pdbx_description
1 polymer ?
#
loop_
_entity_poly.entity_id
_entity_poly.type
_entity_poly.pdbx_seq_one_letter_code
_entity_poly.pdbx_strand_id
1 'polypeptide(L)'
;MNVEGDFRYVTKEGVEEFRDWGFWFLAGNKIKGLCNGLEKQKDVFRGIPSVIRNVKEEEYWPGFRARSAALRPDGPIARRFLSKNLTVVVVGDSVFVHGGLLDGHVKYGLEKINEEVRNWLNGLMGKSAPKYCKGWDAVVWLRKFSDDSARRCDCIALEEVLATIPGAKRMIMGHTIQEFGISHACSNRAIRIDVGMSKGCINGLPEVLEINGTSEPRVLSSNPLYQNNYKPYWDADRKEGLGLLLPEHGPKPVEVKA
;
A
#
# COMPACT_ATOMS: atom_id res chain seq x y z
N MET A 1 11.73 -1.61 0.82
CA MET A 1 10.70 -2.41 0.09
C MET A 1 11.33 -3.70 -0.47
N ASN A 2 10.55 -4.76 -0.66
CA ASN A 2 11.06 -6.05 -1.20
C ASN A 2 11.79 -5.90 -2.56
N VAL A 3 11.29 -5.02 -3.45
CA VAL A 3 11.92 -4.72 -4.75
C VAL A 3 13.36 -4.18 -4.60
N GLU A 4 13.65 -3.50 -3.50
CA GLU A 4 14.99 -2.99 -3.16
C GLU A 4 15.82 -3.98 -2.33
N GLY A 5 15.33 -5.21 -2.11
CA GLY A 5 16.01 -6.22 -1.28
C GLY A 5 15.81 -6.05 0.22
N ASP A 6 14.91 -5.17 0.65
CA ASP A 6 14.54 -5.02 2.06
C ASP A 6 13.41 -6.01 2.41
N PHE A 7 13.81 -7.06 3.16
CA PHE A 7 12.96 -8.19 3.55
C PHE A 7 12.67 -8.25 5.04
N ARG A 8 12.77 -7.12 5.77
CA ARG A 8 12.61 -7.05 7.23
C ARG A 8 11.32 -7.69 7.78
N TYR A 9 10.24 -7.68 7.00
CA TYR A 9 8.92 -8.20 7.40
C TYR A 9 8.55 -9.52 6.71
N VAL A 10 9.52 -10.20 6.09
CA VAL A 10 9.24 -11.48 5.45
C VAL A 10 9.08 -12.58 6.48
N THR A 11 8.11 -13.46 6.31
CA THR A 11 7.96 -14.66 7.15
C THR A 11 8.82 -15.80 6.62
N LYS A 12 9.07 -16.81 7.47
CA LYS A 12 9.78 -18.03 7.07
C LYS A 12 9.08 -18.73 5.91
N GLU A 13 7.76 -18.85 5.97
CA GLU A 13 6.93 -19.46 4.93
C GLU A 13 7.05 -18.68 3.61
N GLY A 14 7.08 -17.34 3.69
CA GLY A 14 7.31 -16.51 2.52
C GLY A 14 8.69 -16.75 1.89
N VAL A 15 9.73 -17.03 2.68
CA VAL A 15 11.06 -17.36 2.15
C VAL A 15 11.04 -18.72 1.43
N GLU A 16 10.41 -19.73 2.03
CA GLU A 16 10.27 -21.06 1.42
C GLU A 16 9.44 -21.01 0.13
N GLU A 17 8.36 -20.23 0.08
CA GLU A 17 7.57 -20.03 -1.14
C GLU A 17 8.44 -19.54 -2.32
N PHE A 18 9.35 -18.60 -2.06
CA PHE A 18 10.25 -18.11 -3.11
C PHE A 18 11.36 -19.10 -3.47
N ARG A 19 11.81 -19.93 -2.52
CA ARG A 19 12.71 -21.05 -2.81
C ARG A 19 12.05 -22.02 -3.79
N ASP A 20 10.81 -22.42 -3.53
CA ASP A 20 10.04 -23.31 -4.40
C ASP A 20 9.75 -22.68 -5.76
N TRP A 21 9.35 -21.40 -5.77
CA TRP A 21 9.23 -20.63 -7.01
C TRP A 21 10.53 -20.66 -7.82
N GLY A 22 11.67 -20.45 -7.18
CA GLY A 22 12.99 -20.45 -7.83
C GLY A 22 13.31 -21.79 -8.47
N PHE A 23 13.01 -22.89 -7.77
CA PHE A 23 13.15 -24.25 -8.31
C PHE A 23 12.30 -24.45 -9.57
N TRP A 24 11.00 -24.17 -9.49
CA TRP A 24 10.08 -24.37 -10.62
C TRP A 24 10.36 -23.43 -11.79
N PHE A 25 10.77 -22.20 -11.52
CA PHE A 25 11.16 -21.24 -12.55
C PHE A 25 12.38 -21.72 -13.33
N LEU A 26 13.40 -22.25 -12.65
CA LEU A 26 14.57 -22.84 -13.30
C LEU A 26 14.23 -24.10 -14.10
N ALA A 27 13.41 -24.99 -13.53
CA ALA A 27 12.94 -26.18 -14.23
C ALA A 27 12.19 -25.82 -15.52
N GLY A 28 11.25 -24.87 -15.44
CA GLY A 28 10.52 -24.36 -16.60
C GLY A 28 11.43 -23.73 -17.65
N ASN A 29 12.46 -22.98 -17.24
CA ASN A 29 13.43 -22.41 -18.17
C ASN A 29 14.29 -23.46 -18.87
N LYS A 30 14.69 -24.53 -18.15
CA LYS A 30 15.39 -25.67 -18.76
C LYS A 30 14.52 -26.36 -19.82
N ILE A 31 13.25 -26.61 -19.50
CA ILE A 31 12.30 -27.23 -20.44
C ILE A 31 12.11 -26.33 -21.68
N LYS A 32 11.88 -25.03 -21.50
CA LYS A 32 11.78 -24.07 -22.62
C LYS A 32 13.03 -24.04 -23.49
N GLY A 33 14.21 -24.21 -22.87
CA GLY A 33 15.49 -24.26 -23.58
C GLY A 33 15.66 -25.48 -24.51
N LEU A 34 14.83 -26.52 -24.35
CA LEU A 34 14.81 -27.69 -25.24
C LEU A 34 13.91 -27.48 -26.47
N CYS A 35 13.10 -26.43 -26.50
CA CYS A 35 12.18 -26.15 -27.61
C CYS A 35 12.86 -25.29 -28.69
N ASN A 36 12.67 -25.67 -29.95
CA ASN A 36 13.15 -24.87 -31.09
C ASN A 36 12.27 -23.62 -31.29
N GLY A 37 12.89 -22.48 -31.61
CA GLY A 37 12.20 -21.23 -31.92
C GLY A 37 11.80 -20.36 -30.72
N LEU A 38 12.09 -20.78 -29.48
CA LEU A 38 11.92 -19.94 -28.29
C LEU A 38 13.19 -19.14 -27.97
N GLU A 39 13.01 -17.93 -27.43
CA GLU A 39 14.12 -17.13 -26.92
C GLU A 39 14.85 -17.86 -25.78
N LYS A 40 16.19 -17.77 -25.79
CA LYS A 40 17.02 -18.32 -24.72
C LYS A 40 16.74 -17.57 -23.41
N GLN A 41 16.39 -18.33 -22.38
CA GLN A 41 16.09 -17.78 -21.08
C GLN A 41 17.35 -17.23 -20.40
N LYS A 42 17.26 -16.02 -19.85
CA LYS A 42 18.36 -15.41 -19.08
C LYS A 42 18.45 -16.07 -17.70
N ASP A 43 19.67 -16.18 -17.17
CA ASP A 43 19.87 -16.55 -15.77
C ASP A 43 19.29 -15.45 -14.86
N VAL A 44 18.17 -15.77 -14.22
CA VAL A 44 17.45 -14.87 -13.32
C VAL A 44 18.27 -14.50 -12.09
N PHE A 45 19.23 -15.33 -11.72
CA PHE A 45 20.08 -15.11 -10.55
C PHE A 45 21.38 -14.38 -10.86
N ARG A 46 21.60 -13.97 -12.11
CA ARG A 46 22.79 -13.23 -12.51
C ARG A 46 23.00 -12.01 -11.62
N GLY A 47 24.20 -11.88 -11.07
CA GLY A 47 24.57 -10.77 -10.19
C GLY A 47 24.02 -10.86 -8.77
N ILE A 48 23.42 -11.98 -8.38
CA ILE A 48 22.99 -12.26 -7.00
C ILE A 48 23.91 -13.34 -6.41
N PRO A 49 24.63 -13.04 -5.30
CA PRO A 49 25.56 -13.99 -4.69
C PRO A 49 24.93 -15.36 -4.46
N SER A 50 25.68 -16.43 -4.67
CA SER A 50 25.24 -17.79 -4.31
C SER A 50 25.45 -18.10 -2.83
N VAL A 51 26.32 -17.35 -2.16
CA VAL A 51 26.66 -17.46 -0.73
C VAL A 51 26.91 -16.05 -0.19
N ILE A 52 26.39 -15.74 1.00
CA ILE A 52 26.80 -14.56 1.77
C ILE A 52 27.71 -15.04 2.90
N ARG A 53 28.92 -14.49 3.00
CA ARG A 53 29.83 -14.81 4.12
C ARG A 53 29.26 -14.26 5.43
N ASN A 54 29.39 -15.04 6.51
CA ASN A 54 29.07 -14.66 7.89
C ASN A 54 27.57 -14.55 8.25
N VAL A 55 26.69 -15.26 7.57
CA VAL A 55 25.27 -15.34 7.97
C VAL A 55 24.96 -16.77 8.40
N LYS A 56 24.39 -16.95 9.61
CA LYS A 56 23.86 -18.24 10.10
C LYS A 56 22.67 -18.79 9.28
N GLU A 57 22.31 -18.10 8.19
CA GLU A 57 21.12 -18.32 7.36
C GLU A 57 21.46 -19.04 6.04
N GLU A 58 22.50 -19.87 6.01
CA GLU A 58 22.82 -20.69 4.83
C GLU A 58 21.62 -21.54 4.38
N GLU A 59 20.78 -21.97 5.34
CA GLU A 59 19.52 -22.67 5.09
C GLU A 59 18.49 -21.82 4.33
N TYR A 60 18.33 -20.54 4.70
CA TYR A 60 17.30 -19.64 4.16
C TYR A 60 17.78 -18.84 2.95
N TRP A 61 19.10 -18.75 2.75
CA TRP A 61 19.70 -17.97 1.69
C TRP A 61 19.16 -18.31 0.29
N PRO A 62 18.94 -19.59 -0.09
CA PRO A 62 18.34 -19.92 -1.38
C PRO A 62 16.98 -19.23 -1.62
N GLY A 63 16.13 -19.15 -0.58
CA GLY A 63 14.83 -18.48 -0.66
C GLY A 63 14.95 -16.97 -0.78
N PHE A 64 15.81 -16.33 0.02
CA PHE A 64 16.10 -14.89 -0.09
C PHE A 64 16.71 -14.52 -1.46
N ARG A 65 17.60 -15.37 -1.96
CA ARG A 65 18.21 -15.23 -3.27
C ARG A 65 17.16 -15.30 -4.39
N ALA A 66 16.25 -16.28 -4.31
CA ALA A 66 15.14 -16.40 -5.25
C ALA A 66 14.15 -15.24 -5.16
N ARG A 67 13.82 -14.77 -3.95
CA ARG A 67 13.00 -13.58 -3.72
C ARG A 67 13.60 -12.33 -4.34
N SER A 68 14.91 -12.12 -4.12
CA SER A 68 15.67 -11.04 -4.74
C SER A 68 15.63 -11.12 -6.26
N ALA A 69 15.82 -12.32 -6.83
CA ALA A 69 15.80 -12.56 -8.26
C ALA A 69 14.44 -12.25 -8.89
N ALA A 70 13.36 -12.62 -8.20
CA ALA A 70 11.99 -12.46 -8.65
C ALA A 70 11.50 -11.01 -8.60
N LEU A 71 11.80 -10.30 -7.51
CA LEU A 71 11.18 -9.01 -7.16
C LEU A 71 12.04 -7.79 -7.48
N ARG A 72 13.34 -7.94 -7.73
CA ARG A 72 14.21 -6.82 -8.14
C ARG A 72 13.73 -6.16 -9.44
N PRO A 73 14.18 -4.94 -9.77
CA PRO A 73 14.03 -4.36 -11.11
C PRO A 73 14.42 -5.33 -12.23
N ASP A 74 13.59 -5.42 -13.29
CA ASP A 74 13.66 -6.43 -14.38
C ASP A 74 13.54 -7.90 -13.91
N GLY A 75 13.21 -8.13 -12.64
CA GLY A 75 12.86 -9.45 -12.10
C GLY A 75 11.55 -9.96 -12.71
N PRO A 76 11.39 -11.28 -12.94
CA PRO A 76 10.22 -11.83 -13.62
C PRO A 76 8.88 -11.45 -12.98
N ILE A 77 8.81 -11.40 -11.66
CA ILE A 77 7.58 -11.03 -10.94
C ILE A 77 7.38 -9.51 -10.99
N ALA A 78 8.44 -8.74 -10.71
CA ALA A 78 8.38 -7.28 -10.73
C ALA A 78 7.93 -6.75 -12.10
N ARG A 79 8.57 -7.22 -13.17
CA ARG A 79 8.27 -6.83 -14.55
C ARG A 79 6.89 -7.29 -15.00
N ARG A 80 6.49 -8.53 -14.69
CA ARG A 80 5.22 -9.08 -15.18
C ARG A 80 4.00 -8.55 -14.44
N PHE A 81 4.07 -8.48 -13.12
CA PHE A 81 2.91 -8.24 -12.26
C PHE A 81 2.94 -6.87 -11.57
N LEU A 82 4.10 -6.39 -11.13
CA LEU A 82 4.17 -5.14 -10.37
C LEU A 82 4.23 -3.90 -11.29
N SER A 83 4.95 -3.98 -12.41
CA SER A 83 5.14 -2.85 -13.34
C SER A 83 3.84 -2.35 -13.99
N LYS A 84 2.77 -3.14 -13.93
CA LYS A 84 1.48 -2.80 -14.52
C LYS A 84 0.62 -1.93 -13.60
N ASN A 85 0.91 -1.94 -12.31
CA ASN A 85 0.15 -1.20 -11.31
C ASN A 85 0.48 0.30 -11.36
N LEU A 86 -0.50 1.13 -10.95
CA LEU A 86 -0.31 2.55 -10.74
C LEU A 86 0.11 2.80 -9.29
N THR A 87 1.05 3.71 -9.09
CA THR A 87 1.49 4.16 -7.76
C THR A 87 0.48 5.16 -7.16
N VAL A 88 -0.11 5.98 -8.02
CA VAL A 88 -1.17 6.95 -7.71
C VAL A 88 -2.22 6.90 -8.82
N VAL A 89 -3.50 6.97 -8.50
CA VAL A 89 -4.56 7.05 -9.51
C VAL A 89 -5.68 7.98 -9.06
N VAL A 90 -6.22 8.78 -10.00
CA VAL A 90 -7.42 9.59 -9.78
C VAL A 90 -8.60 8.89 -10.47
N VAL A 91 -9.66 8.62 -9.73
CA VAL A 91 -10.90 8.02 -10.23
C VAL A 91 -12.07 8.86 -9.74
N GLY A 92 -12.79 9.48 -10.68
CA GLY A 92 -13.83 10.46 -10.35
C GLY A 92 -13.24 11.62 -9.57
N ASP A 93 -13.81 11.90 -8.39
CA ASP A 93 -13.34 12.96 -7.48
C ASP A 93 -12.42 12.43 -6.35
N SER A 94 -11.87 11.23 -6.50
CA SER A 94 -11.04 10.57 -5.47
C SER A 94 -9.65 10.25 -6.00
N VAL A 95 -8.61 10.62 -5.23
CA VAL A 95 -7.23 10.20 -5.49
C VAL A 95 -6.85 9.05 -4.56
N PHE A 96 -6.32 7.97 -5.12
CA PHE A 96 -5.88 6.77 -4.41
C PHE A 96 -4.36 6.71 -4.39
N VAL A 97 -3.80 6.50 -3.20
CA VAL A 97 -2.35 6.46 -2.96
C VAL A 97 -2.05 5.57 -1.75
N HIS A 98 -0.90 4.89 -1.71
CA HIS A 98 -0.61 4.02 -0.57
C HIS A 98 -0.41 4.80 0.75
N GLY A 99 0.45 5.82 0.76
CA GLY A 99 0.71 6.65 1.95
C GLY A 99 0.05 8.02 1.90
N GLY A 100 0.39 8.83 0.88
CA GLY A 100 -0.20 10.16 0.69
C GLY A 100 0.55 11.01 -0.34
N LEU A 101 0.04 12.21 -0.65
CA LEU A 101 0.65 13.13 -1.62
C LEU A 101 0.97 14.48 -0.98
N LEU A 102 2.20 14.96 -1.19
CA LEU A 102 2.59 16.34 -0.89
C LEU A 102 2.49 17.18 -2.17
N ASP A 103 2.41 18.50 -2.00
CA ASP A 103 2.34 19.47 -3.11
C ASP A 103 3.47 19.26 -4.14
N GLY A 104 4.69 18.97 -3.66
CA GLY A 104 5.83 18.66 -4.53
C GLY A 104 5.63 17.42 -5.42
N HIS A 105 4.85 16.43 -4.98
CA HIS A 105 4.51 15.26 -5.82
C HIS A 105 3.53 15.62 -6.94
N VAL A 106 2.52 16.43 -6.62
CA VAL A 106 1.52 16.85 -7.62
C VAL A 106 2.17 17.75 -8.66
N LYS A 107 2.96 18.74 -8.22
CA LYS A 107 3.74 19.64 -9.11
C LYS A 107 4.74 18.88 -9.99
N TYR A 108 5.30 17.78 -9.51
CA TYR A 108 6.20 16.94 -10.30
C TYR A 108 5.47 16.17 -11.42
N GLY A 109 4.19 15.84 -11.21
CA GLY A 109 3.32 15.15 -12.16
C GLY A 109 3.05 13.69 -11.75
N LEU A 110 1.78 13.35 -11.51
CA LEU A 110 1.38 12.02 -11.04
C LEU A 110 1.59 10.94 -12.10
N GLU A 111 1.30 11.25 -13.36
CA GLU A 111 1.52 10.37 -14.51
C GLU A 111 3.01 10.10 -14.69
N LYS A 112 3.84 11.13 -14.51
CA LYS A 112 5.30 11.02 -14.56
C LYS A 112 5.83 10.11 -13.45
N ILE A 113 5.35 10.27 -12.21
CA ILE A 113 5.66 9.36 -11.10
C ILE A 113 5.32 7.92 -11.48
N ASN A 114 4.11 7.68 -11.98
CA ASN A 114 3.66 6.34 -12.39
C ASN A 114 4.54 5.73 -13.49
N GLU A 115 4.91 6.52 -14.50
CA GLU A 115 5.79 6.10 -15.58
C GLU A 115 7.19 5.74 -15.07
N GLU A 116 7.79 6.60 -14.24
CA GLU A 116 9.13 6.38 -13.71
C GLU A 116 9.17 5.18 -12.74
N VAL A 117 8.15 4.97 -11.91
CA VAL A 117 8.05 3.73 -11.09
C VAL A 117 7.95 2.49 -11.98
N ARG A 118 7.13 2.54 -13.04
CA ARG A 118 7.01 1.45 -14.01
C ARG A 118 8.34 1.18 -14.72
N ASN A 119 9.05 2.22 -15.14
CA ASN A 119 10.35 2.10 -15.81
C ASN A 119 11.41 1.55 -14.85
N TRP A 120 11.40 1.98 -13.59
CA TRP A 120 12.23 1.39 -12.55
C TRP A 120 11.94 -0.10 -12.36
N LEU A 121 10.68 -0.51 -12.21
CA LEU A 121 10.31 -1.93 -12.06
C LEU A 121 10.69 -2.78 -13.30
N ASN A 122 10.65 -2.19 -14.50
CA ASN A 122 11.12 -2.82 -15.74
C ASN A 122 12.65 -2.81 -15.91
N GLY A 123 13.41 -2.26 -14.95
CA GLY A 123 14.87 -2.16 -15.00
C GLY A 123 15.40 -1.21 -16.06
N LEU A 124 14.58 -0.26 -16.52
CA LEU A 124 14.97 0.80 -17.46
C LEU A 124 15.62 2.00 -16.76
N MET A 125 15.68 1.98 -15.42
CA MET A 125 16.30 3.00 -14.58
C MET A 125 17.35 2.37 -13.65
N GLY A 126 17.87 3.16 -12.70
CA GLY A 126 18.83 2.67 -11.70
C GLY A 126 18.29 1.56 -10.80
N LYS A 127 19.19 0.93 -10.03
CA LYS A 127 18.80 -0.17 -9.12
C LYS A 127 17.94 0.30 -7.93
N SER A 128 18.16 1.53 -7.46
CA SER A 128 17.44 2.10 -6.32
C SER A 128 16.07 2.63 -6.71
N ALA A 129 15.12 2.60 -5.78
CA ALA A 129 13.81 3.19 -6.00
C ALA A 129 13.93 4.71 -6.26
N PRO A 130 13.03 5.28 -7.08
CA PRO A 130 12.89 6.71 -7.20
C PRO A 130 12.68 7.39 -5.84
N LYS A 131 13.10 8.65 -5.72
CA LYS A 131 13.07 9.38 -4.43
C LYS A 131 11.67 9.43 -3.81
N TYR A 132 10.63 9.60 -4.61
CA TYR A 132 9.24 9.64 -4.14
C TYR A 132 8.66 8.25 -3.79
N CYS A 133 9.47 7.18 -3.82
CA CYS A 133 9.13 5.85 -3.29
C CYS A 133 9.92 5.49 -2.02
N LYS A 134 10.81 6.35 -1.53
CA LYS A 134 11.67 6.09 -0.38
C LYS A 134 11.78 7.27 0.57
N GLY A 135 11.82 6.97 1.87
CA GLY A 135 11.87 7.99 2.92
C GLY A 135 10.47 8.39 3.40
N TRP A 136 10.42 9.11 4.51
CA TRP A 136 9.18 9.40 5.25
C TRP A 136 8.15 10.20 4.46
N ASP A 137 8.61 11.09 3.59
CA ASP A 137 7.74 11.95 2.78
C ASP A 137 7.35 11.35 1.43
N ALA A 138 7.76 10.11 1.15
CA ALA A 138 7.48 9.46 -0.13
C ALA A 138 6.01 9.06 -0.29
N VAL A 139 5.54 8.97 -1.53
CA VAL A 139 4.16 8.63 -1.92
C VAL A 139 3.64 7.35 -1.25
N VAL A 140 4.52 6.38 -1.04
CA VAL A 140 4.19 5.06 -0.44
C VAL A 140 4.54 4.96 1.05
N TRP A 141 5.03 6.02 1.69
CA TRP A 141 5.47 5.99 3.09
C TRP A 141 4.89 7.14 3.93
N LEU A 142 4.37 8.19 3.29
CA LEU A 142 3.83 9.36 3.95
C LEU A 142 2.70 8.97 4.91
N ARG A 143 2.75 9.50 6.13
CA ARG A 143 1.74 9.28 7.19
C ARG A 143 0.99 10.55 7.59
N LYS A 144 1.36 11.70 7.01
CA LYS A 144 0.92 13.03 7.45
C LYS A 144 -0.61 13.21 7.47
N PHE A 145 -1.33 12.50 6.59
CA PHE A 145 -2.78 12.59 6.46
C PHE A 145 -3.52 11.37 7.02
N SER A 146 -2.80 10.28 7.28
CA SER A 146 -3.34 9.00 7.76
C SER A 146 -3.09 8.74 9.25
N ASP A 147 -2.30 9.59 9.91
CA ASP A 147 -2.04 9.47 11.34
C ASP A 147 -3.30 9.75 12.17
N ASP A 148 -3.68 8.77 12.99
CA ASP A 148 -4.93 8.80 13.75
C ASP A 148 -4.88 9.65 15.02
N SER A 149 -3.70 10.11 15.42
CA SER A 149 -3.66 11.10 16.50
C SER A 149 -4.22 12.44 16.00
N ALA A 150 -5.38 12.85 16.55
CA ALA A 150 -6.13 14.03 16.14
C ALA A 150 -5.33 15.36 16.08
N ARG A 151 -4.15 15.40 16.69
CA ARG A 151 -3.22 16.56 16.65
C ARG A 151 -2.28 16.59 15.44
N ARG A 152 -2.26 15.54 14.59
CA ARG A 152 -1.22 15.37 13.55
C ARG A 152 -1.75 15.30 12.12
N CYS A 153 -3.06 15.27 11.90
CA CYS A 153 -3.60 15.33 10.54
C CYS A 153 -3.56 16.79 10.02
N ASP A 154 -2.65 17.06 9.09
CA ASP A 154 -2.43 18.38 8.50
C ASP A 154 -3.49 18.69 7.44
N CYS A 155 -4.69 19.07 7.88
CA CYS A 155 -5.84 19.28 7.00
C CYS A 155 -5.67 20.46 6.03
N ILE A 156 -4.89 21.48 6.41
CA ILE A 156 -4.60 22.63 5.54
C ILE A 156 -3.75 22.15 4.36
N ALA A 157 -2.64 21.46 4.64
CA ALA A 157 -1.79 20.93 3.57
C ALA A 157 -2.52 19.90 2.69
N LEU A 158 -3.41 19.07 3.27
CA LEU A 158 -4.23 18.15 2.49
C LEU A 158 -5.16 18.88 1.51
N GLU A 159 -5.83 19.93 1.99
CA GLU A 159 -6.73 20.75 1.20
C GLU A 159 -6.00 21.46 0.05
N GLU A 160 -4.82 22.02 0.32
CA GLU A 160 -3.96 22.62 -0.70
C GLU A 160 -3.56 21.59 -1.77
N VAL A 161 -3.14 20.40 -1.36
CA VAL A 161 -2.80 19.32 -2.29
C VAL A 161 -3.99 18.93 -3.16
N LEU A 162 -5.17 18.72 -2.56
CA LEU A 162 -6.37 18.35 -3.32
C LEU A 162 -6.79 19.46 -4.31
N ALA A 163 -6.67 20.73 -3.92
CA ALA A 163 -6.97 21.86 -4.79
C ALA A 163 -6.06 21.92 -6.03
N THR A 164 -4.85 21.35 -5.97
CA THR A 164 -3.95 21.26 -7.14
C THR A 164 -4.26 20.11 -8.08
N ILE A 165 -5.12 19.16 -7.69
CA ILE A 165 -5.52 18.01 -8.52
C ILE A 165 -6.91 18.29 -9.11
N PRO A 166 -7.04 18.50 -10.43
CA PRO A 166 -8.33 18.85 -11.04
C PRO A 166 -9.45 17.86 -10.70
N GLY A 167 -10.52 18.36 -10.09
CA GLY A 167 -11.71 17.57 -9.74
C GLY A 167 -11.59 16.69 -8.50
N ALA A 168 -10.42 16.60 -7.86
CA ALA A 168 -10.25 15.80 -6.65
C ALA A 168 -10.88 16.49 -5.44
N LYS A 169 -11.68 15.75 -4.69
CA LYS A 169 -12.30 16.17 -3.43
C LYS A 169 -11.75 15.43 -2.21
N ARG A 170 -11.21 14.22 -2.41
CA ARG A 170 -10.72 13.39 -1.31
C ARG A 170 -9.51 12.54 -1.70
N MET A 171 -8.66 12.31 -0.72
CA MET A 171 -7.52 11.40 -0.79
C MET A 171 -7.84 10.14 0.02
N ILE A 172 -7.75 8.99 -0.64
CA ILE A 172 -7.96 7.67 -0.06
C ILE A 172 -6.59 7.01 0.08
N MET A 173 -6.25 6.63 1.31
CA MET A 173 -4.91 6.17 1.66
C MET A 173 -4.92 5.00 2.65
N GLY A 174 -3.87 4.18 2.57
CA GLY A 174 -3.61 3.09 3.51
C GLY A 174 -2.38 3.37 4.38
N HIS A 175 -1.51 2.36 4.50
CA HIS A 175 -0.16 2.41 5.10
C HIS A 175 -0.10 2.63 6.62
N THR A 176 -0.97 3.48 7.16
CA THR A 176 -1.13 3.70 8.59
C THR A 176 -2.37 2.97 9.07
N ILE A 177 -2.16 1.94 9.88
CA ILE A 177 -3.22 1.11 10.43
C ILE A 177 -4.18 1.96 11.25
N GLN A 178 -5.48 1.83 10.97
CA GLN A 178 -6.58 2.35 11.74
C GLN A 178 -7.13 1.21 12.61
N GLU A 179 -6.86 1.27 13.91
CA GLU A 179 -7.18 0.17 14.85
C GLU A 179 -8.67 -0.08 14.98
N PHE A 180 -9.47 0.96 14.75
CA PHE A 180 -10.92 0.91 14.90
C PHE A 180 -11.66 0.72 13.57
N GLY A 181 -11.00 0.53 12.44
CA GLY A 181 -11.67 0.42 11.13
C GLY A 181 -11.46 1.65 10.25
N ILE A 182 -12.11 1.67 9.08
CA ILE A 182 -11.96 2.76 8.11
C ILE A 182 -12.39 4.09 8.74
N SER A 183 -11.46 5.03 8.80
CA SER A 183 -11.68 6.32 9.46
C SER A 183 -11.61 7.49 8.47
N HIS A 184 -12.21 8.60 8.87
CA HIS A 184 -12.32 9.80 8.06
C HIS A 184 -11.77 10.99 8.81
N ALA A 185 -11.11 11.91 8.11
CA ALA A 185 -10.59 13.16 8.67
C ALA A 185 -10.74 14.33 7.69
N CYS A 186 -10.52 15.54 8.21
CA CYS A 186 -10.54 16.78 7.42
C CYS A 186 -11.84 16.99 6.62
N SER A 187 -13.00 16.75 7.26
CA SER A 187 -14.32 16.82 6.62
C SER A 187 -14.47 15.85 5.43
N ASN A 188 -14.13 14.58 5.66
CA ASN A 188 -14.17 13.48 4.66
C ASN A 188 -13.23 13.64 3.45
N ARG A 189 -12.24 14.54 3.55
CA ARG A 189 -11.22 14.73 2.53
C ARG A 189 -10.04 13.77 2.68
N ALA A 190 -9.79 13.25 3.87
CA ALA A 190 -8.89 12.12 4.10
C ALA A 190 -9.73 10.90 4.49
N ILE A 191 -9.64 9.83 3.70
CA ILE A 191 -10.25 8.53 4.01
C ILE A 191 -9.13 7.51 4.17
N ARG A 192 -9.07 6.89 5.35
CA ARG A 192 -7.97 6.02 5.78
C ARG A 192 -8.48 4.59 5.84
N ILE A 193 -8.03 3.77 4.89
CA ILE A 193 -8.64 2.46 4.60
C ILE A 193 -7.82 1.26 5.07
N ASP A 194 -6.63 1.48 5.67
CA ASP A 194 -5.80 0.38 6.17
C ASP A 194 -6.26 -0.04 7.56
N VAL A 195 -7.03 -1.12 7.63
CA VAL A 195 -7.51 -1.72 8.89
C VAL A 195 -6.55 -2.80 9.42
N GLY A 196 -5.34 -2.92 8.86
CA GLY A 196 -4.33 -3.87 9.33
C GLY A 196 -4.73 -5.34 9.20
N MET A 197 -5.38 -5.72 8.08
CA MET A 197 -5.93 -7.07 7.84
C MET A 197 -4.90 -8.21 7.91
N SER A 198 -3.62 -7.93 7.69
CA SER A 198 -2.58 -8.96 7.73
C SER A 198 -2.41 -9.52 9.14
N LYS A 199 -2.26 -10.86 9.24
CA LYS A 199 -1.90 -11.54 10.49
C LYS A 199 -0.59 -11.03 11.11
N GLY A 200 0.33 -10.53 10.28
CA GLY A 200 1.60 -9.94 10.73
C GLY A 200 1.47 -8.48 11.23
N CYS A 201 0.27 -7.90 11.14
CA CYS A 201 -0.05 -6.58 11.68
C CYS A 201 -0.93 -6.75 12.92
N ILE A 202 -2.17 -6.24 12.89
CA ILE A 202 -3.13 -6.39 13.98
C ILE A 202 -4.19 -7.47 13.69
N ASN A 203 -4.10 -8.16 12.54
CA ASN A 203 -5.08 -9.16 12.11
C ASN A 203 -6.52 -8.61 12.14
N GLY A 204 -6.68 -7.36 11.69
CA GLY A 204 -7.94 -6.62 11.75
C GLY A 204 -9.02 -7.22 10.85
N LEU A 205 -10.28 -7.00 11.22
CA LEU A 205 -11.42 -7.44 10.41
C LEU A 205 -11.45 -6.66 9.08
N PRO A 206 -11.67 -7.32 7.93
CA PRO A 206 -11.81 -6.63 6.66
C PRO A 206 -12.98 -5.65 6.64
N GLU A 207 -12.74 -4.47 6.09
CA GLU A 207 -13.77 -3.46 5.80
C GLU A 207 -13.61 -2.96 4.36
N VAL A 208 -14.72 -2.51 3.76
CA VAL A 208 -14.75 -2.06 2.37
C VAL A 208 -15.27 -0.63 2.31
N LEU A 209 -14.55 0.24 1.61
CA LEU A 209 -15.04 1.55 1.23
C LEU A 209 -15.79 1.44 -0.10
N GLU A 210 -17.11 1.63 -0.06
CA GLU A 210 -17.96 1.71 -1.24
C GLU A 210 -18.05 3.16 -1.73
N ILE A 211 -17.79 3.37 -3.02
CA ILE A 211 -17.96 4.65 -3.71
C ILE A 211 -18.90 4.41 -4.90
N ASN A 212 -20.08 5.02 -4.87
CA ASN A 212 -21.10 4.84 -5.90
C ASN A 212 -21.48 6.20 -6.51
N GLY A 213 -20.95 6.48 -7.71
CA GLY A 213 -21.24 7.70 -8.44
C GLY A 213 -20.96 8.97 -7.61
N THR A 214 -22.00 9.78 -7.40
CA THR A 214 -21.92 11.03 -6.64
C THR A 214 -22.33 10.89 -5.17
N SER A 215 -22.66 9.69 -4.70
CA SER A 215 -23.00 9.46 -3.29
C SER A 215 -21.78 9.60 -2.39
N GLU A 216 -22.00 10.03 -1.15
CA GLU A 216 -20.95 10.00 -0.12
C GLU A 216 -20.43 8.57 0.06
N PRO A 217 -19.10 8.38 0.24
CA PRO A 217 -18.52 7.07 0.45
C PRO A 217 -19.14 6.36 1.66
N ARG A 218 -19.32 5.05 1.60
CA ARG A 218 -19.88 4.25 2.69
C ARG A 218 -18.91 3.16 3.12
N VAL A 219 -18.86 2.87 4.42
CA VAL A 219 -18.09 1.75 4.94
C VAL A 219 -18.99 0.53 5.08
N LEU A 220 -18.55 -0.59 4.53
CA LEU A 220 -19.19 -1.89 4.68
C LEU A 220 -18.32 -2.73 5.60
N SER A 221 -18.88 -3.20 6.72
CA SER A 221 -18.15 -3.93 7.75
C SER A 221 -19.00 -5.06 8.33
N SER A 222 -18.36 -6.20 8.59
CA SER A 222 -18.96 -7.32 9.32
C SER A 222 -18.73 -7.24 10.83
N ASN A 223 -18.06 -6.18 11.31
CA ASN A 223 -17.74 -6.00 12.71
C ASN A 223 -19.02 -5.74 13.55
N PRO A 224 -19.40 -6.65 14.47
CA PRO A 224 -20.63 -6.51 15.26
C PRO A 224 -20.65 -5.29 16.18
N LEU A 225 -19.48 -4.76 16.56
CA LEU A 225 -19.37 -3.54 17.36
C LEU A 225 -19.90 -2.31 16.59
N TYR A 226 -19.80 -2.33 15.26
CA TYR A 226 -20.38 -1.32 14.37
C TYR A 226 -21.86 -1.58 14.04
N GLN A 227 -22.35 -2.80 14.27
CA GLN A 227 -23.73 -3.19 14.01
C GLN A 227 -24.70 -2.80 15.15
N ASN A 228 -24.22 -2.76 16.40
CA ASN A 228 -25.07 -2.58 17.58
C ASN A 228 -24.93 -1.25 18.34
N ASN A 229 -24.01 -0.35 17.97
CA ASN A 229 -23.83 0.92 18.67
C ASN A 229 -23.45 2.09 17.75
N TYR A 230 -24.46 2.80 17.25
CA TYR A 230 -24.46 4.27 17.29
C TYR A 230 -25.21 4.71 18.57
N LYS A 231 -24.74 4.24 19.73
CA LYS A 231 -24.87 4.99 20.98
C LYS A 231 -23.45 5.49 21.28
N PRO A 232 -23.19 6.80 21.19
CA PRO A 232 -21.88 7.32 21.56
C PRO A 232 -21.61 6.90 23.00
N TYR A 233 -20.43 6.32 23.24
CA TYR A 233 -19.89 6.09 24.56
C TYR A 233 -19.55 7.48 25.15
N TRP A 234 -20.57 8.19 25.64
CA TRP A 234 -20.45 9.44 26.39
C TRP A 234 -21.62 9.58 27.38
N ASP A 235 -21.91 8.49 28.11
CA ASP A 235 -22.71 8.55 29.33
C ASP A 235 -22.01 7.76 30.44
N ALA A 236 -20.81 8.22 30.78
CA ALA A 236 -20.32 8.18 32.14
C ALA A 236 -19.67 9.55 32.37
N ASP A 237 -20.22 10.29 33.33
CA ASP A 237 -19.81 11.63 33.77
C ASP A 237 -20.28 12.83 32.93
N ARG A 238 -21.60 13.02 32.85
CA ARG A 238 -22.18 14.38 32.89
C ARG A 238 -22.41 14.79 34.35
N LYS A 239 -21.39 15.38 34.96
CA LYS A 239 -21.60 16.57 35.81
C LYS A 239 -20.67 17.68 35.34
N GLU A 240 -21.34 18.69 34.78
CA GLU A 240 -20.95 20.11 34.65
C GLU A 240 -19.65 20.47 33.94
N GLY A 241 -19.78 21.16 32.80
CA GLY A 241 -18.76 22.10 32.34
C GLY A 241 -18.59 22.23 30.83
N LEU A 242 -19.05 23.36 30.30
CA LEU A 242 -18.67 24.01 29.02
C LEU A 242 -18.94 23.26 27.71
N GLY A 243 -19.87 23.82 26.94
CA GLY A 243 -20.22 23.39 25.59
C GLY A 243 -19.13 23.64 24.55
N LEU A 244 -18.99 22.70 23.63
CA LEU A 244 -18.45 22.93 22.29
C LEU A 244 -19.24 22.06 21.31
N LEU A 245 -19.93 22.71 20.38
CA LEU A 245 -20.58 22.11 19.22
C LEU A 245 -19.52 21.52 18.28
N LEU A 246 -19.66 20.24 17.91
CA LEU A 246 -18.92 19.63 16.79
C LEU A 246 -19.93 19.01 15.80
N PRO A 247 -19.74 19.13 14.48
CA PRO A 247 -20.80 18.88 13.49
C PRO A 247 -21.00 17.39 13.17
N GLU A 248 -22.26 16.97 13.10
CA GLU A 248 -22.76 15.63 12.75
C GLU A 248 -22.60 15.29 11.24
N HIS A 249 -21.41 15.17 10.66
CA HIS A 249 -21.32 14.89 9.20
C HIS A 249 -20.37 13.73 8.88
N GLY A 250 -20.86 12.50 9.05
CA GLY A 250 -20.21 11.26 8.57
C GLY A 250 -21.25 10.25 8.05
N PRO A 251 -21.02 9.60 6.90
CA PRO A 251 -21.96 8.64 6.31
C PRO A 251 -22.09 7.35 7.13
N LYS A 252 -23.32 6.80 7.16
CA LYS A 252 -23.69 5.62 7.95
C LYS A 252 -23.26 4.32 7.26
N PRO A 253 -22.59 3.38 7.95
CA PRO A 253 -22.28 2.05 7.41
C PRO A 253 -23.56 1.23 7.19
N VAL A 254 -23.51 0.30 6.23
CA VAL A 254 -24.66 -0.54 5.82
C VAL A 254 -24.28 -2.02 5.95
N GLU A 255 -25.20 -2.83 6.48
CA GLU A 255 -25.06 -4.29 6.62
C GLU A 255 -24.90 -4.97 5.25
N VAL A 256 -23.93 -5.89 5.15
CA VAL A 256 -23.79 -6.79 4.02
C VAL A 256 -23.82 -8.22 4.55
N LYS A 257 -24.77 -9.04 4.08
CA LYS A 257 -24.79 -10.47 4.37
C LYS A 257 -23.77 -11.16 3.47
N ALA A 258 -22.77 -11.79 4.10
CA ALA A 258 -21.84 -12.69 3.42
C ALA A 258 -22.44 -14.10 3.32
#